data_AF-A0A7Y2JPF8-F1
#
_entry.id   AF-A0A7Y2JPF8-F1
#
_cell.length_a   1.000
_cell.length_b   1.000
_cell.length_c   1.000
_cell.angle_alpha   90.00
_cell.angle_beta   90.00
_cell.angle_gamma   90.00
#
_symmetry.space_group_name_H-M   'P 1'
#
loop_
_entity.id
_entity.type
_entity.pdbx_description
1 polymer ?
#
loop_
_entity_poly.entity_id
_entity_poly.type
_entity_poly.pdbx_seq_one_letter_code
_entity_poly.pdbx_strand_id
1 'polypeptide(L)'
;MHIVILVLTAMGGAIWWWVRSNPREAIGTAADLATTVANAPRRLAFRKQTNAHPVEGIDDPRIAITAIAQAFIELDALPTKEQRDALTSAMSARLDCTTDEITEMEVLGRWLVTQCQGAKLAVPRIARRLKKIDDGRSWDRLQDMLGHLVQDDLSSSQESAIEDLKLAFRR
;
A
#
# COMPACT_ATOMS: atom_id res chain seq x y z
N MET A 1 12.19 16.36 36.12
CA MET A 1 12.51 15.05 36.72
C MET A 1 11.69 14.80 38.01
N HIS A 2 11.65 15.72 38.98
CA HIS A 2 10.91 15.54 40.24
C HIS A 2 9.37 15.48 40.08
N ILE A 3 8.79 16.24 39.15
CA ILE A 3 7.33 16.23 38.91
C ILE A 3 6.84 14.87 38.39
N VAL A 4 7.58 14.26 37.45
CA VAL A 4 7.23 12.94 36.89
C VAL A 4 7.29 11.86 37.98
N ILE A 5 8.32 11.91 38.84
CA ILE A 5 8.45 10.99 39.98
C ILE A 5 7.29 11.16 40.96
N LEU A 6 6.91 12.41 41.28
CA LEU A 6 5.80 12.70 42.18
C LEU A 6 4.47 12.15 41.63
N VAL A 7 4.21 12.34 40.33
CA VAL A 7 3.02 11.79 39.64
C VAL A 7 3.01 10.26 39.66
N LEU A 8 4.13 9.61 39.33
CA LEU A 8 4.22 8.14 39.33
C LEU A 8 4.05 7.56 40.74
N THR A 9 4.60 8.23 41.75
CA THR A 9 4.51 7.80 43.15
C THR A 9 3.08 7.95 43.68
N ALA A 10 2.40 9.06 43.34
CA ALA A 10 1.00 9.27 43.69
C ALA A 10 0.08 8.22 43.02
N MET A 11 0.31 7.94 41.74
CA MET A 11 -0.42 6.88 41.02
C MET A 11 -0.18 5.50 41.63
N GLY A 12 1.09 5.15 41.92
CA GLY A 12 1.44 3.88 42.54
C GLY A 12 0.80 3.70 43.92
N GLY A 13 0.80 4.75 44.74
CA GLY A 13 0.16 4.76 46.06
C GLY A 13 -1.36 4.56 45.97
N ALA A 14 -2.02 5.21 45.02
CA ALA A 14 -3.46 5.04 44.80
C ALA A 14 -3.81 3.60 44.35
N ILE A 15 -3.04 3.02 43.43
CA ILE A 15 -3.22 1.64 42.97
C ILE A 15 -3.03 0.66 44.13
N TRP A 16 -1.97 0.85 44.93
CA TRP A 16 -1.68 -0.02 46.08
C TRP A 16 -2.79 0.04 47.13
N TRP A 17 -3.28 1.24 47.46
CA TRP A 17 -4.38 1.42 48.40
C TRP A 17 -5.68 0.77 47.92
N TRP A 18 -5.96 0.87 46.61
CA TRP A 18 -7.13 0.23 46.00
C TRP A 18 -7.04 -1.31 46.03
N VAL A 19 -5.88 -1.89 45.66
CA VAL A 19 -5.64 -3.35 45.71
C VAL A 19 -5.79 -3.89 47.13
N ARG A 20 -5.25 -3.16 48.12
CA ARG A 20 -5.37 -3.49 49.54
C ARG A 20 -6.83 -3.53 50.01
N SER A 21 -7.65 -2.62 49.50
CA SER A 21 -9.06 -2.46 49.89
C SER A 21 -10.00 -3.42 49.13
N ASN A 22 -9.63 -3.84 47.92
CA ASN A 22 -10.45 -4.67 47.04
C ASN A 22 -9.69 -5.92 46.51
N PRO A 23 -9.24 -6.83 47.39
CA PRO A 23 -8.31 -7.91 47.00
C PRO A 23 -8.91 -8.94 46.02
N ARG A 24 -10.23 -9.18 46.07
CA ARG A 24 -10.90 -10.12 45.15
C ARG A 24 -11.02 -9.56 43.74
N GLU A 25 -11.34 -8.28 43.61
CA GLU A 25 -11.42 -7.58 42.33
C GLU A 25 -10.02 -7.31 41.73
N ALA A 26 -9.02 -7.09 42.57
CA ALA A 26 -7.63 -6.95 42.14
C ALA A 26 -7.11 -8.20 41.40
N ILE A 27 -7.52 -9.40 41.79
CA ILE A 27 -7.13 -10.65 41.12
C ILE A 27 -7.78 -10.75 39.73
N GLY A 28 -9.07 -10.44 39.62
CA GLY A 28 -9.79 -10.43 38.33
C GLY A 28 -9.23 -9.39 37.37
N THR A 29 -9.05 -8.15 37.85
CA THR A 29 -8.46 -7.06 37.06
C THR A 29 -7.02 -7.33 36.64
N ALA A 30 -6.21 -8.01 37.48
CA ALA A 30 -4.86 -8.42 37.10
C ALA A 30 -4.86 -9.48 35.99
N ALA A 31 -5.79 -10.45 36.03
CA ALA A 31 -5.96 -11.43 34.96
C ALA A 31 -6.42 -10.79 33.64
N ASP A 32 -7.36 -9.83 33.71
CA ASP A 32 -7.83 -9.06 32.56
C ASP A 32 -6.74 -8.13 31.99
N LEU A 33 -5.94 -7.50 32.84
CA LEU A 33 -4.77 -6.72 32.42
C LEU A 33 -3.72 -7.62 31.78
N ALA A 34 -3.41 -8.78 32.37
CA ALA A 34 -2.44 -9.72 31.82
C ALA A 34 -2.86 -10.23 30.43
N THR A 35 -4.13 -10.60 30.26
CA THR A 35 -4.66 -11.02 28.96
C THR A 35 -4.69 -9.86 27.95
N THR A 36 -5.04 -8.65 28.39
CA THR A 36 -5.03 -7.45 27.53
C THR A 36 -3.63 -7.09 27.07
N VAL A 37 -2.65 -7.09 27.98
CA VAL A 37 -1.24 -6.80 27.67
C VAL A 37 -0.64 -7.90 26.79
N ALA A 38 -0.92 -9.18 27.08
CA ALA A 38 -0.45 -10.30 26.26
C ALA A 38 -1.00 -10.24 24.82
N ASN A 39 -2.23 -9.73 24.65
CA ASN A 39 -2.87 -9.61 23.34
C ASN A 39 -2.66 -8.23 22.67
N ALA A 40 -2.14 -7.24 23.38
CA ALA A 40 -1.89 -5.90 22.85
C ALA A 40 -0.94 -5.91 21.65
N PRO A 41 0.19 -6.66 21.62
CA PRO A 41 1.05 -6.73 20.45
C PRO A 41 0.31 -7.24 19.20
N ARG A 42 -0.50 -8.29 19.35
CA ARG A 42 -1.30 -8.83 18.24
C ARG A 42 -2.33 -7.82 17.76
N ARG A 43 -3.11 -7.21 18.66
CA ARG A 43 -4.10 -6.17 18.32
C ARG A 43 -3.47 -4.97 17.62
N LEU A 44 -2.30 -4.54 18.08
CA LEU A 44 -1.55 -3.45 17.44
C LEU A 44 -1.06 -3.84 16.04
N ALA A 45 -0.56 -5.06 15.86
CA ALA A 45 -0.16 -5.59 14.56
C ALA A 45 -1.35 -5.66 13.58
N PHE A 46 -2.49 -6.23 14.02
CA PHE A 46 -3.71 -6.28 13.21
C PHE A 46 -4.23 -4.88 12.86
N ARG A 47 -4.25 -3.94 13.81
CA ARG A 47 -4.67 -2.56 13.55
C ARG A 47 -3.76 -1.84 12.54
N LYS A 48 -2.47 -2.15 12.53
CA LYS A 48 -1.54 -1.65 11.48
C LYS A 48 -1.87 -2.25 10.11
N GLN A 49 -2.22 -3.53 10.05
CA GLN A 49 -2.56 -4.21 8.81
C GLN A 49 -3.92 -3.76 8.25
N THR A 50 -4.95 -3.57 9.09
CA THR A 50 -6.29 -3.17 8.66
C THR A 50 -6.41 -1.70 8.24
N ASN A 51 -5.48 -0.84 8.67
CA ASN A 51 -5.43 0.57 8.26
C ASN A 51 -4.45 0.82 7.11
N ALA A 52 -3.84 -0.24 6.56
CA ALA A 52 -2.97 -0.10 5.41
C ALA A 52 -3.79 0.16 4.15
N HIS A 53 -3.31 1.07 3.30
CA HIS A 53 -3.91 1.30 1.99
C HIS A 53 -3.80 0.01 1.16
N PRO A 54 -4.79 -0.34 0.32
CA PRO A 54 -4.79 -1.60 -0.44
C PRO A 54 -3.53 -1.87 -1.27
N VAL A 55 -2.93 -0.81 -1.82
CA VAL A 55 -1.63 -0.86 -2.51
C VAL A 55 -0.52 -1.50 -1.66
N GLU A 56 -0.53 -1.33 -0.34
CA GLU A 56 0.47 -1.96 0.53
C GLU A 56 0.37 -3.50 0.54
N GLY A 57 -0.78 -4.07 0.16
CA GLY A 57 -1.00 -5.51 0.04
C GLY A 57 -0.54 -6.12 -1.29
N ILE A 58 -0.03 -5.33 -2.23
CA ILE A 58 0.48 -5.86 -3.50
C ILE A 58 1.81 -6.56 -3.25
N ASP A 59 1.88 -7.87 -3.49
CA ASP A 59 3.11 -8.65 -3.34
C ASP A 59 3.67 -9.18 -4.68
N ASP A 60 2.86 -9.22 -5.74
CA ASP A 60 3.30 -9.56 -7.10
C ASP A 60 3.67 -8.30 -7.89
N PRO A 61 4.93 -8.16 -8.38
CA PRO A 61 5.34 -7.05 -9.24
C PRO A 61 4.49 -6.88 -10.50
N ARG A 62 3.97 -7.97 -11.07
CA ARG A 62 3.15 -7.94 -12.30
C ARG A 62 1.88 -7.14 -12.09
N ILE A 63 1.20 -7.32 -10.95
CA ILE A 63 0.00 -6.55 -10.58
C ILE A 63 0.31 -5.06 -10.47
N ALA A 64 1.44 -4.70 -9.84
CA ALA A 64 1.84 -3.31 -9.71
C ALA A 64 2.19 -2.67 -11.08
N ILE A 65 2.89 -3.39 -11.96
CA ILE A 65 3.18 -2.93 -13.32
C ILE A 65 1.88 -2.70 -14.09
N THR A 66 0.95 -3.66 -14.05
CA THR A 66 -0.37 -3.53 -14.70
C THR A 66 -1.15 -2.33 -14.16
N ALA A 67 -1.19 -2.14 -12.85
CA ALA A 67 -1.91 -1.02 -12.25
C ALA A 67 -1.29 0.34 -12.61
N ILE A 68 0.05 0.42 -12.71
CA ILE A 68 0.74 1.64 -13.18
C ILE A 68 0.46 1.87 -14.66
N ALA A 69 0.56 0.85 -15.50
CA ALA A 69 0.31 0.93 -16.94
C ALA A 69 -1.13 1.34 -17.24
N GLN A 70 -2.09 0.81 -16.47
CA GLN A 70 -3.47 1.22 -16.56
C GLN A 70 -3.67 2.66 -16.09
N ALA A 71 -3.09 3.05 -14.96
CA ALA A 71 -3.13 4.46 -14.52
C ALA A 71 -2.56 5.39 -15.60
N PHE A 72 -1.48 4.98 -16.27
CA PHE A 72 -0.78 5.76 -17.28
C PHE A 72 -1.65 6.09 -18.50
N ILE A 73 -2.44 5.13 -19.00
CA ILE A 73 -3.39 5.38 -20.10
C ILE A 73 -4.66 6.12 -19.65
N GLU A 74 -4.88 6.25 -18.34
CA GLU A 74 -6.02 6.96 -17.71
C GLU A 74 -5.67 8.40 -17.27
N LEU A 75 -4.43 8.87 -17.51
CA LEU A 75 -3.95 10.15 -16.96
C LEU A 75 -4.67 11.38 -17.53
N ASP A 76 -4.98 11.40 -18.82
CA ASP A 76 -5.60 12.56 -19.48
C ASP A 76 -7.12 12.43 -19.59
N ALA A 77 -7.61 11.21 -19.81
CA ALA A 77 -9.02 10.91 -19.98
C ALA A 77 -9.29 9.42 -19.71
N LEU A 78 -10.57 9.02 -19.81
CA LEU A 78 -10.91 7.60 -19.83
C LEU A 78 -10.24 6.91 -21.03
N PRO A 79 -9.73 5.69 -20.85
CA PRO A 79 -8.92 5.04 -21.87
C PRO A 79 -9.83 4.53 -22.99
N THR A 80 -9.42 4.73 -24.24
CA THR A 80 -10.15 4.24 -25.42
C THR A 80 -10.09 2.71 -25.50
N LYS A 81 -10.85 2.11 -26.42
CA LYS A 81 -10.80 0.66 -26.63
C LYS A 81 -9.41 0.25 -27.15
N GLU A 82 -8.88 1.01 -28.10
CA GLU A 82 -7.58 0.77 -28.72
C GLU A 82 -6.44 0.83 -27.69
N GLN A 83 -6.50 1.77 -26.74
CA GLN A 83 -5.53 1.86 -25.64
C GLN A 83 -5.61 0.66 -24.70
N ARG A 84 -6.82 0.14 -24.43
CA ARG A 84 -7.00 -1.07 -23.61
C ARG A 84 -6.50 -2.31 -24.34
N ASP A 85 -6.83 -2.46 -25.62
CA ASP A 85 -6.35 -3.58 -26.44
C ASP A 85 -4.81 -3.56 -26.54
N ALA A 86 -4.21 -2.37 -26.65
CA ALA A 86 -2.76 -2.19 -26.59
C ALA A 86 -2.16 -2.57 -25.23
N LEU A 87 -2.82 -2.21 -24.12
CA LEU A 87 -2.43 -2.63 -22.78
C LEU A 87 -2.46 -4.15 -22.63
N THR A 88 -3.56 -4.80 -22.99
CA THR A 88 -3.69 -6.26 -22.94
C THR A 88 -2.61 -6.94 -23.79
N SER A 89 -2.36 -6.43 -25.01
CA SER A 89 -1.31 -6.94 -25.88
C SER A 89 0.10 -6.77 -25.28
N ALA A 90 0.39 -5.60 -24.71
CA ALA A 90 1.66 -5.32 -24.07
C ALA A 90 1.87 -6.19 -22.82
N MET A 91 0.81 -6.47 -22.06
CA MET A 91 0.82 -7.41 -20.94
C MET A 91 1.19 -8.83 -21.41
N SER A 92 0.50 -9.37 -22.41
CA SER A 92 0.79 -10.71 -22.96
C SER A 92 2.23 -10.86 -23.47
N ALA A 93 2.82 -9.79 -23.99
CA ALA A 93 4.19 -9.83 -24.53
C ALA A 93 5.29 -9.73 -23.46
N ARG A 94 4.99 -9.18 -22.28
CA ARG A 94 6.02 -8.75 -21.29
C ARG A 94 5.87 -9.38 -19.92
N LEU A 95 4.64 -9.73 -19.58
CA LEU A 95 4.28 -10.40 -18.35
C LEU A 95 4.06 -11.85 -18.72
N ASP A 96 4.88 -12.74 -18.17
CA ASP A 96 4.73 -14.19 -18.31
C ASP A 96 3.44 -14.62 -17.60
N CYS A 97 2.31 -14.51 -18.32
CA CYS A 97 0.96 -14.59 -17.80
C CYS A 97 0.03 -15.22 -18.84
N THR A 98 -0.95 -15.96 -18.37
CA THR A 98 -2.09 -16.43 -19.17
C THR A 98 -3.08 -15.30 -19.42
N THR A 99 -3.96 -15.48 -20.42
CA THR A 99 -5.04 -14.53 -20.73
C THR A 99 -5.98 -14.30 -19.53
N ASP A 100 -6.23 -15.35 -18.75
CA ASP A 100 -7.08 -15.27 -17.57
C ASP A 100 -6.41 -14.42 -16.47
N GLU A 101 -5.12 -14.66 -16.19
CA GLU A 101 -4.34 -13.83 -15.25
C GLU A 101 -4.29 -12.36 -15.68
N ILE A 102 -4.15 -12.09 -16.98
CA ILE A 102 -4.17 -10.72 -17.53
C ILE A 102 -5.51 -10.04 -17.23
N THR A 103 -6.61 -10.73 -17.50
CA THR A 103 -7.96 -10.21 -17.24
C THR A 103 -8.17 -9.89 -15.76
N GLU A 104 -7.74 -10.79 -14.86
CA GLU A 104 -7.81 -10.57 -13.42
C GLU A 104 -6.93 -9.39 -12.97
N MET A 105 -5.71 -9.29 -13.49
CA MET A 105 -4.78 -8.20 -13.19
C MET A 105 -5.30 -6.85 -13.67
N GLU A 106 -5.97 -6.77 -14.82
CA GLU A 106 -6.60 -5.53 -15.29
C GLU A 106 -7.77 -5.11 -14.40
N VAL A 107 -8.62 -6.05 -13.97
CA VAL A 107 -9.71 -5.75 -13.02
C VAL A 107 -9.14 -5.25 -11.69
N LEU A 108 -8.12 -5.93 -11.16
CA LEU A 108 -7.47 -5.55 -9.91
C LEU A 108 -6.72 -4.22 -10.03
N GLY A 109 -6.03 -3.99 -11.15
CA GLY A 109 -5.32 -2.75 -11.46
C GLY A 109 -6.26 -1.55 -11.44
N ARG A 110 -7.40 -1.65 -12.14
CA ARG A 110 -8.47 -0.63 -12.12
C ARG A 110 -8.96 -0.31 -10.72
N TRP A 111 -9.21 -1.36 -9.93
CA TRP A 111 -9.68 -1.19 -8.56
C TRP A 111 -8.62 -0.48 -7.71
N LEU A 112 -7.34 -0.86 -7.80
CA LEU A 112 -6.24 -0.21 -7.09
C LEU A 112 -6.09 1.27 -7.45
N VAL A 113 -6.21 1.62 -8.73
CA VAL A 113 -6.19 3.02 -9.19
C VAL A 113 -7.36 3.81 -8.57
N THR A 114 -8.54 3.20 -8.52
CA THR A 114 -9.71 3.81 -7.87
C THR A 114 -9.48 4.04 -6.37
N GLN A 115 -8.85 3.09 -5.67
CA GLN A 115 -8.51 3.26 -4.24
C GLN A 115 -7.53 4.41 -3.99
N CYS A 116 -6.68 4.72 -4.98
CA CYS A 116 -5.76 5.85 -4.92
C CYS A 116 -6.41 7.20 -5.23
N GLN A 117 -7.73 7.26 -5.50
CA GLN A 117 -8.46 8.45 -5.93
C GLN A 117 -8.03 8.96 -7.32
N GLY A 118 -7.66 8.03 -8.22
CA GLY A 118 -7.41 8.31 -9.63
C GLY A 118 -5.95 8.12 -10.07
N ALA A 119 -5.75 8.15 -11.38
CA ALA A 119 -4.48 7.84 -12.04
C ALA A 119 -3.29 8.64 -11.52
N LYS A 120 -3.43 9.97 -11.41
CA LYS A 120 -2.36 10.88 -10.99
C LYS A 120 -1.79 10.54 -9.61
N LEU A 121 -2.64 10.14 -8.67
CA LEU A 121 -2.20 9.76 -7.32
C LEU A 121 -1.77 8.29 -7.23
N ALA A 122 -2.31 7.44 -8.10
CA ALA A 122 -1.97 6.03 -8.18
C ALA A 122 -0.51 5.80 -8.60
N VAL A 123 -0.05 6.48 -9.66
CA VAL A 123 1.29 6.28 -10.24
C VAL A 123 2.42 6.35 -9.17
N PRO A 124 2.63 7.47 -8.45
CA PRO A 124 3.73 7.57 -7.48
C PRO A 124 3.55 6.66 -6.26
N ARG A 125 2.30 6.30 -5.91
CA ARG A 125 2.05 5.39 -4.78
C ARG A 125 2.41 3.95 -5.13
N ILE A 126 1.90 3.46 -6.26
CA ILE A 126 2.12 2.09 -6.71
C ILE A 126 3.57 1.91 -7.13
N ALA A 127 4.21 2.91 -7.73
CA ALA A 127 5.64 2.85 -8.07
C ALA A 127 6.54 2.68 -6.84
N ARG A 128 6.26 3.40 -5.74
CA ARG A 128 6.97 3.20 -4.47
C ARG A 128 6.75 1.79 -3.90
N ARG A 129 5.54 1.24 -4.06
CA ARG A 129 5.27 -0.14 -3.64
C ARG A 129 6.01 -1.14 -4.52
N LEU A 130 5.99 -0.98 -5.84
CA LEU A 130 6.70 -1.83 -6.79
C LEU A 130 8.19 -1.89 -6.45
N LYS A 131 8.84 -0.73 -6.31
CA LYS A 131 10.23 -0.68 -5.85
C LYS A 131 10.46 -1.41 -4.53
N LYS A 132 9.53 -1.29 -3.58
CA LYS A 132 9.66 -1.92 -2.26
C LYS A 132 9.56 -3.45 -2.33
N ILE A 133 8.77 -4.02 -3.24
CA ILE A 133 8.60 -5.48 -3.36
C ILE A 133 9.74 -6.16 -4.12
N ASP A 134 10.33 -5.49 -5.10
CA ASP A 134 11.31 -6.10 -5.99
C ASP A 134 12.68 -5.41 -6.02
N ASP A 135 12.90 -4.45 -5.13
CA ASP A 135 14.11 -3.64 -5.04
C ASP A 135 14.45 -2.88 -6.34
N GLY A 136 13.42 -2.51 -7.11
CA GLY A 136 13.56 -1.74 -8.35
C GLY A 136 13.94 -2.58 -9.58
N ARG A 137 13.96 -3.92 -9.46
CA ARG A 137 14.31 -4.82 -10.58
C ARG A 137 13.36 -4.72 -11.77
N SER A 138 12.10 -4.36 -11.56
CA SER A 138 11.12 -4.21 -12.65
C SER A 138 11.18 -2.87 -13.37
N TRP A 139 12.15 -1.99 -13.09
CA TRP A 139 12.25 -0.68 -13.75
C TRP A 139 12.25 -0.81 -15.27
N ASP A 140 13.16 -1.61 -15.82
CA ASP A 140 13.30 -1.74 -17.28
C ASP A 140 12.05 -2.34 -17.92
N ARG A 141 11.43 -3.33 -17.25
CA ARG A 141 10.16 -3.94 -17.70
C ARG A 141 9.00 -2.96 -17.66
N LEU A 142 8.92 -2.12 -16.62
CA LEU A 142 7.90 -1.07 -16.53
C LEU A 142 8.10 -0.02 -17.62
N GLN A 143 9.34 0.44 -17.82
CA GLN A 143 9.65 1.45 -18.84
C GLN A 143 9.33 0.93 -20.25
N ASP A 144 9.69 -0.32 -20.55
CA ASP A 144 9.35 -0.99 -21.81
C ASP A 144 7.82 -1.13 -21.98
N MET A 145 7.11 -1.53 -20.92
CA MET A 145 5.63 -1.57 -20.93
C MET A 145 5.03 -0.20 -21.28
N LEU A 146 5.45 0.86 -20.60
CA LEU A 146 4.90 2.21 -20.82
C LEU A 146 5.26 2.76 -22.20
N GLY A 147 6.48 2.50 -22.68
CA GLY A 147 6.92 2.93 -24.01
C GLY A 147 6.04 2.39 -25.13
N HIS A 148 5.49 1.18 -24.98
CA HIS A 148 4.55 0.60 -25.94
C HIS A 148 3.13 1.16 -25.88
N LEU A 149 2.77 1.85 -24.80
CA LEU A 149 1.44 2.46 -24.63
C LEU A 149 1.39 3.91 -25.11
N VAL A 150 2.55 4.50 -25.41
CA VAL A 150 2.64 5.80 -26.08
C VAL A 150 2.25 5.60 -27.54
N GLN A 151 1.26 6.36 -28.01
CA GLN A 151 0.80 6.29 -29.39
C GLN A 151 1.61 7.23 -30.29
N ASP A 152 1.53 8.54 -30.02
CA ASP A 152 2.24 9.58 -30.77
C ASP A 152 3.35 10.19 -29.91
N ASP A 153 3.00 11.23 -29.15
CA ASP A 153 3.86 11.91 -28.18
C ASP A 153 3.29 11.75 -26.77
N LEU A 154 4.16 11.92 -25.77
CA LEU A 154 3.75 11.94 -24.37
C LEU A 154 2.92 13.19 -24.09
N SER A 155 1.80 13.02 -23.39
CA SER A 155 1.07 14.15 -22.83
C SER A 155 1.81 14.75 -21.63
N SER A 156 1.50 16.01 -21.29
CA SER A 156 2.07 16.65 -20.08
C SER A 156 1.80 15.85 -18.78
N SER A 157 0.66 15.16 -18.70
CA SER A 157 0.33 14.29 -17.55
C SER A 157 1.20 13.05 -17.54
N GLN A 158 1.45 12.44 -18.70
CA GLN A 158 2.32 11.27 -18.87
C GLN A 158 3.79 11.59 -18.63
N GLU A 159 4.27 12.76 -19.08
CA GLU A 159 5.61 13.26 -18.78
C GLU A 159 5.81 13.40 -17.27
N SER A 160 4.88 14.08 -16.58
CA SER A 160 4.91 14.22 -15.12
C SER A 160 4.85 12.87 -14.41
N ALA A 161 4.06 11.92 -14.92
CA ALA A 161 4.02 10.57 -14.37
C ALA A 161 5.35 9.84 -14.53
N ILE A 162 6.05 9.98 -15.66
CA ILE A 162 7.39 9.40 -15.87
C ILE A 162 8.41 10.01 -14.89
N GLU A 163 8.32 11.31 -14.62
CA GLU A 163 9.17 11.96 -13.59
C GLU A 163 8.91 11.38 -12.20
N ASP A 164 7.64 11.21 -11.82
CA ASP A 164 7.25 10.58 -10.56
C ASP A 164 7.78 9.13 -10.46
N LEU A 165 7.74 8.38 -11.56
CA LEU A 165 8.30 7.03 -11.64
C LEU A 165 9.82 7.04 -11.44
N LYS A 166 10.55 7.92 -12.13
CA LYS A 166 12.00 8.08 -11.97
C LYS A 166 12.36 8.42 -10.54
N LEU A 167 11.63 9.34 -9.91
CA LEU A 167 11.84 9.73 -8.52
C LEU A 167 11.58 8.56 -7.55
N ALA A 168 10.50 7.79 -7.76
CA ALA A 168 10.22 6.61 -6.96
C ALA A 168 11.37 5.59 -7.06
N PHE A 169 11.84 5.30 -8.28
CA PHE A 169 12.92 4.36 -8.54
C PHE A 169 14.32 4.89 -8.22
N ARG A 170 14.50 6.21 -8.06
CA ARG A 170 15.79 6.91 -7.94
C ARG A 170 16.67 6.69 -9.19
N ARG A 171 16.10 6.97 -10.35
CA ARG A 171 16.74 6.90 -11.67
C ARG A 171 16.85 8.27 -12.31
#